data_AF-A0A4R2EWI1-F1
#
_entry.id   AF-A0A4R2EWI1-F1
#
_cell.length_a   1.000
_cell.length_b   1.000
_cell.length_c   1.000
_cell.angle_alpha   90.00
_cell.angle_beta   90.00
_cell.angle_gamma   90.00
#
_symmetry.space_group_name_H-M   'P 1'
#
loop_
_entity.id
_entity.type
_entity.pdbx_description
1 polymer ?
#
loop_
_entity_poly.entity_id
_entity_poly.type
_entity_poly.pdbx_seq_one_letter_code
_entity_poly.pdbx_strand_id
1 'polypeptide(L)'
;MIIQESYFKITNRSIGSVLDCEEEVVCANERSGRSSQRWLFEKVEDDYYRIVQNFTQLVLEGNARGDVYTRQWNGSDNQKWSIDNVGDSYCCIVHKATGRVLDACFSGRVHNIYWNGAYCQQWKLESVAELMLTSPREIQRPEVNASR
;
A
#
# COMPACT_ATOMS: atom_id res chain seq x y z
N MET A 1 -8.29 19.84 12.81
CA MET A 1 -8.70 18.86 11.80
C MET A 1 -7.74 17.70 11.88
N ILE A 2 -8.16 16.59 12.49
CA ILE A 2 -7.35 15.37 12.56
C ILE A 2 -7.64 14.63 11.26
N ILE A 3 -6.72 14.69 10.29
CA ILE A 3 -6.81 13.81 9.13
C ILE A 3 -6.28 12.47 9.61
N GLN A 4 -7.17 11.52 9.88
CA GLN A 4 -6.79 10.17 10.26
C GLN A 4 -6.48 9.41 8.95
N GLU A 5 -5.30 9.68 8.39
CA GLU A 5 -4.73 8.79 7.37
C GLU A 5 -4.44 7.45 8.07
N SER A 6 -5.28 6.46 7.82
CA SER A 6 -5.08 5.11 8.35
C SER A 6 -4.18 4.35 7.40
N TYR A 7 -2.93 4.15 7.82
CA TYR A 7 -2.01 3.25 7.14
C TYR A 7 -2.34 1.80 7.48
N PHE A 8 -2.05 0.89 6.56
CA PHE A 8 -2.27 -0.54 6.72
C PHE A 8 -0.96 -1.31 6.57
N LYS A 9 -0.87 -2.42 7.30
CA LYS A 9 -0.03 -3.55 6.93
C LYS A 9 -0.87 -4.50 6.08
N ILE A 10 -0.29 -5.02 5.01
CA ILE A 10 -0.95 -5.93 4.07
C ILE A 10 -0.32 -7.31 4.27
N THR A 11 -0.95 -8.15 5.10
CA THR A 11 -0.41 -9.45 5.53
C THR A 11 -0.86 -10.57 4.60
N ASN A 12 0.08 -11.35 4.05
CA ASN A 12 -0.23 -12.51 3.23
C ASN A 12 -0.76 -13.69 4.08
N ARG A 13 -1.88 -14.31 3.69
CA ARG A 13 -2.49 -15.44 4.42
C ARG A 13 -1.61 -16.68 4.44
N SER A 14 -0.87 -16.96 3.35
CA SER A 14 -0.07 -18.19 3.24
C SER A 14 1.20 -18.17 4.07
N ILE A 15 1.88 -17.02 4.13
CA ILE A 15 3.24 -16.94 4.70
C ILE A 15 3.34 -16.02 5.92
N GLY A 16 2.30 -15.26 6.27
CA GLY A 16 2.29 -14.35 7.42
C GLY A 16 3.15 -13.09 7.29
N SER A 17 4.00 -13.03 6.26
CA SER A 17 4.77 -11.85 5.85
C SER A 17 3.87 -10.71 5.37
N VAL A 18 4.41 -9.49 5.39
CA VAL A 18 3.72 -8.27 4.98
C VAL A 18 4.29 -7.71 3.70
N LEU A 19 3.44 -7.09 2.87
CA LEU A 19 3.88 -6.33 1.71
C LEU A 19 4.87 -5.24 2.15
N ASP A 20 6.03 -5.26 1.52
CA ASP A 20 7.17 -4.41 1.79
C ASP A 20 7.71 -3.88 0.46
N CYS A 21 8.40 -2.75 0.51
CA CYS A 21 9.09 -2.24 -0.65
C CYS A 21 10.38 -1.53 -0.23
N GLU A 22 11.51 -2.05 -0.69
CA GLU A 22 12.82 -1.45 -0.51
C GLU A 22 13.37 -1.11 -1.89
N GLU A 23 13.81 0.14 -2.09
CA GLU A 23 14.42 0.58 -3.36
C GLU A 23 13.57 0.26 -4.62
N GLU A 24 12.26 0.51 -4.55
CA GLU A 24 11.24 0.23 -5.60
C GLU A 24 10.93 -1.24 -5.86
N VAL A 25 11.62 -2.18 -5.21
CA VAL A 25 11.36 -3.62 -5.30
C VAL A 25 10.30 -4.01 -4.29
N VAL A 26 9.17 -4.54 -4.77
CA VAL A 26 8.07 -5.01 -3.92
C VAL A 26 8.26 -6.49 -3.58
N CYS A 27 8.19 -6.81 -2.30
CA CYS A 27 8.32 -8.15 -1.76
C CYS A 27 7.40 -8.34 -0.54
N ALA A 28 7.33 -9.55 0.00
CA ALA A 28 6.63 -9.89 1.22
C ALA A 28 7.65 -10.37 2.27
N ASN A 29 7.93 -9.52 3.26
CA ASN A 29 8.95 -9.76 4.28
C ASN A 29 8.35 -9.96 5.67
N GLU A 30 9.17 -10.46 6.59
CA GLU A 30 8.80 -10.51 8.01
C GLU A 30 8.43 -9.12 8.53
N ARG A 31 7.53 -9.10 9.50
CA ARG A 31 7.02 -7.87 10.12
C ARG A 31 8.14 -7.15 10.86
N SER A 32 8.52 -5.98 10.38
CA SER A 32 9.53 -5.12 11.01
C SER A 32 8.95 -3.83 11.59
N GLY A 33 7.74 -3.43 11.17
CA GLY A 33 7.09 -2.18 11.61
C GLY A 33 7.66 -0.92 10.96
N ARG A 34 8.62 -1.07 10.03
CA ARG A 34 9.21 0.01 9.24
C ARG A 34 8.15 0.70 8.39
N SER A 35 8.39 1.96 8.04
CA SER A 35 7.51 2.74 7.15
C SER A 35 7.41 2.14 5.75
N SER A 36 8.39 1.34 5.31
CA SER A 36 8.34 0.63 4.03
C SER A 36 7.21 -0.43 3.94
N GLN A 37 6.74 -0.92 5.10
CA GLN A 37 5.66 -1.90 5.26
C GLN A 37 4.30 -1.26 5.58
N ARG A 38 4.18 0.07 5.43
CA ARG A 38 2.96 0.83 5.70
C ARG A 38 2.41 1.38 4.39
N TRP A 39 1.15 1.08 4.13
CA TRP A 39 0.49 1.38 2.87
C TRP A 39 -0.80 2.15 3.11
N LEU A 40 -1.01 3.24 2.40
CA LEU A 40 -2.25 4.01 2.40
C LEU A 40 -3.08 3.62 1.17
N PHE A 41 -4.37 3.38 1.38
CA PHE A 41 -5.32 3.13 0.30
C PHE A 41 -6.09 4.42 0.02
N GLU A 42 -5.83 5.05 -1.12
CA GLU A 42 -6.55 6.25 -1.54
C GLU A 42 -7.46 5.92 -2.70
N LYS A 43 -8.76 6.15 -2.50
CA LYS A 43 -9.78 5.92 -3.52
C LYS A 43 -9.56 6.90 -4.69
N VAL A 44 -9.48 6.37 -5.91
CA VAL A 44 -9.29 7.15 -7.15
C VAL A 44 -10.46 7.02 -8.11
N GLU A 45 -11.25 5.93 -8.01
CA GLU A 45 -12.51 5.69 -8.73
C GLU A 45 -13.44 4.86 -7.82
N ASP A 46 -14.69 4.61 -8.23
CA ASP A 46 -15.71 3.96 -7.37
C ASP A 46 -15.24 2.67 -6.70
N ASP A 47 -14.55 1.80 -7.44
CA ASP A 47 -14.07 0.50 -6.96
C ASP A 47 -12.54 0.38 -6.96
N TYR A 48 -11.82 1.46 -7.28
CA TYR A 48 -10.37 1.43 -7.44
C TYR A 48 -9.64 2.40 -6.52
N TYR A 49 -8.50 1.91 -6.03
CA TYR A 49 -7.58 2.61 -5.15
C TYR A 49 -6.21 2.71 -5.82
N ARG A 50 -5.48 3.77 -5.49
CA ARG A 50 -4.01 3.72 -5.54
C ARG A 50 -3.52 3.30 -4.16
N ILE A 51 -2.49 2.45 -4.13
CA ILE A 51 -1.90 1.92 -2.91
C ILE A 51 -0.55 2.60 -2.72
N VAL A 52 -0.47 3.55 -1.80
CA VAL A 52 0.67 4.45 -1.62
C VAL A 52 1.60 3.94 -0.51
N GLN A 53 2.88 3.82 -0.80
CA GLN A 53 3.86 3.47 0.22
C GLN A 53 4.17 4.68 1.11
N ASN A 54 4.09 4.51 2.42
CA ASN A 54 4.35 5.59 3.38
C ASN A 54 5.78 6.14 3.30
N PHE A 55 6.78 5.28 3.06
CA PHE A 55 8.19 5.73 3.06
C PHE A 55 8.56 6.58 1.85
N THR A 56 8.25 6.12 0.63
CA THR A 56 8.66 6.82 -0.60
C THR A 56 7.57 7.68 -1.22
N GLN A 57 6.32 7.51 -0.79
CA GLN A 57 5.13 8.12 -1.40
C GLN A 57 4.89 7.67 -2.86
N LEU A 58 5.58 6.63 -3.33
CA LEU A 58 5.32 5.97 -4.60
C LEU A 58 4.10 5.03 -4.48
N VAL A 59 3.47 4.73 -5.61
CA VAL A 59 2.29 3.86 -5.68
C VAL A 59 2.66 2.46 -6.17
N LEU A 60 1.92 1.45 -5.72
CA LEU A 60 2.02 0.09 -6.24
C LEU A 60 1.60 0.05 -7.72
N GLU A 61 2.49 -0.46 -8.58
CA GLU A 61 2.26 -0.63 -10.01
C GLU A 61 2.51 -2.08 -10.40
N GLY A 62 1.62 -2.64 -11.23
CA GLY A 62 1.79 -3.94 -11.86
C GLY A 62 1.91 -3.83 -13.37
N ASN A 63 2.51 -4.83 -14.01
CA ASN A 63 2.57 -4.89 -15.47
C ASN A 63 1.92 -6.19 -16.02
N ALA A 64 1.81 -6.30 -17.35
CA ALA A 64 1.24 -7.49 -18.00
C ALA A 64 2.16 -8.73 -17.95
N ARG A 65 3.42 -8.58 -17.54
CA ARG A 65 4.40 -9.68 -17.42
C ARG A 65 4.34 -10.40 -16.08
N GLY A 66 3.66 -9.84 -15.08
CA GLY A 66 3.61 -10.42 -13.74
C GLY A 66 4.45 -9.67 -12.70
N ASP A 67 5.15 -8.60 -13.09
CA ASP A 67 6.01 -7.86 -12.17
C ASP A 67 5.20 -6.81 -11.40
N VAL A 68 5.62 -6.58 -10.16
CA VAL A 68 5.07 -5.58 -9.25
C VAL A 68 6.22 -4.76 -8.67
N TYR A 69 6.06 -3.44 -8.65
CA TYR A 69 7.05 -2.49 -8.19
C TYR A 69 6.34 -1.21 -7.71
N THR A 70 7.09 -0.20 -7.28
CA THR A 70 6.51 1.12 -6.98
C THR A 70 6.96 2.19 -7.98
N ARG A 71 6.07 3.11 -8.35
CA ARG A 71 6.34 4.23 -9.28
C ARG A 71 5.63 5.51 -8.85
N GLN A 72 6.03 6.62 -9.50
CA GLN A 72 5.29 7.87 -9.42
C GLN A 72 3.87 7.69 -9.95
N TRP A 73 2.89 8.26 -9.25
CA TRP A 73 1.51 8.24 -9.70
C TRP A 73 1.35 8.95 -11.05
N ASN A 74 0.79 8.24 -12.03
CA ASN A 74 0.50 8.75 -13.37
C ASN A 74 -0.97 8.55 -13.80
N GLY A 75 -1.79 7.91 -12.96
CA GLY A 75 -3.22 7.72 -13.23
C GLY A 75 -3.57 6.60 -14.21
N SER A 76 -2.57 5.83 -14.67
CA SER A 76 -2.82 4.67 -15.53
C SER A 76 -3.52 3.54 -14.79
N ASP A 77 -4.20 2.66 -15.54
CA ASP A 77 -4.87 1.49 -14.97
C ASP A 77 -3.87 0.44 -14.41
N ASN A 78 -2.58 0.57 -14.71
CA ASN A 78 -1.52 -0.26 -14.11
C ASN A 78 -1.23 0.10 -12.64
N GLN A 79 -1.75 1.23 -12.16
CA GLN A 79 -1.55 1.73 -10.80
C GLN A 79 -2.85 1.71 -9.97
N LYS A 80 -3.90 1.08 -10.51
CA LYS A 80 -5.23 1.03 -9.92
C LYS A 80 -5.55 -0.40 -9.51
N TRP A 81 -6.02 -0.54 -8.28
CA TRP A 81 -6.29 -1.83 -7.67
C TRP A 81 -7.67 -1.83 -7.01
N SER A 82 -8.47 -2.87 -7.26
CA SER A 82 -9.69 -3.12 -6.46
C SER A 82 -9.37 -4.07 -5.30
N ILE A 83 -10.21 -4.01 -4.27
CA ILE A 83 -10.06 -4.80 -3.05
C ILE A 83 -11.32 -5.64 -2.88
N ASP A 84 -11.22 -6.91 -3.24
CA ASP A 84 -12.37 -7.80 -3.33
C ASP A 84 -12.36 -8.77 -2.13
N ASN A 85 -13.44 -8.78 -1.35
CA ASN A 85 -13.55 -9.65 -0.18
C ASN A 85 -13.63 -11.13 -0.59
N VAL A 86 -12.86 -11.98 0.09
CA VAL A 86 -12.84 -13.45 -0.16
C VAL A 86 -13.26 -14.27 1.07
N GLY A 87 -13.74 -13.61 2.13
CA GLY A 87 -14.19 -14.24 3.38
C GLY A 87 -13.12 -14.24 4.48
N ASP A 88 -13.50 -14.62 5.70
CA ASP A 88 -12.60 -14.74 6.86
C ASP A 88 -11.75 -13.49 7.20
N SER A 89 -12.24 -12.28 6.87
CA SER A 89 -11.47 -11.02 6.97
C SER A 89 -10.25 -10.92 6.04
N TYR A 90 -10.23 -11.69 4.94
CA TYR A 90 -9.25 -11.59 3.87
C TYR A 90 -9.87 -11.01 2.59
N CYS A 91 -9.02 -10.43 1.76
CA CYS A 91 -9.34 -9.92 0.44
C CYS A 91 -8.33 -10.42 -0.60
N CYS A 92 -8.68 -10.36 -1.88
CA CYS A 92 -7.69 -10.31 -2.96
C CYS A 92 -7.55 -8.86 -3.46
N ILE A 93 -6.36 -8.52 -3.98
CA ILE A 93 -6.02 -7.18 -4.45
C ILE A 93 -5.88 -7.27 -5.97
N VAL A 94 -6.85 -6.74 -6.72
CA VAL A 94 -7.03 -7.00 -8.14
C VAL A 94 -6.50 -5.82 -8.97
N HIS A 95 -5.60 -6.11 -9.90
CA HIS A 95 -4.98 -5.17 -10.81
C HIS A 95 -5.95 -4.77 -11.93
N LYS A 96 -6.31 -3.49 -12.01
CA LYS A 96 -7.33 -3.02 -12.96
C LYS A 96 -6.99 -3.34 -14.42
N ALA A 97 -5.76 -3.07 -14.85
CA ALA A 97 -5.39 -3.23 -16.26
C ALA A 97 -5.40 -4.69 -16.76
N THR A 98 -5.26 -5.68 -15.87
CA THR A 98 -5.12 -7.09 -16.28
C THR A 98 -6.12 -8.06 -15.64
N GLY A 99 -6.88 -7.63 -14.62
CA GLY A 99 -7.75 -8.50 -13.82
C GLY A 99 -6.99 -9.54 -12.99
N ARG A 100 -5.66 -9.45 -12.92
CA ARG A 100 -4.80 -10.34 -12.12
C ARG A 100 -4.75 -9.88 -10.66
N VAL A 101 -4.36 -10.76 -9.75
CA VAL A 101 -4.30 -10.51 -8.31
C VAL A 101 -2.87 -10.45 -7.81
N LEU A 102 -2.66 -9.69 -6.72
CA LEU A 102 -1.42 -9.69 -5.98
C LEU A 102 -1.18 -11.07 -5.33
N ASP A 103 0.00 -11.62 -5.54
CA ASP A 103 0.41 -12.96 -5.10
C ASP A 103 1.79 -12.90 -4.44
N ALA A 104 1.97 -13.63 -3.34
CA ALA A 104 3.29 -13.89 -2.77
C ALA A 104 3.34 -15.30 -2.14
N CYS A 105 3.83 -16.29 -2.89
CA CYS A 105 4.06 -17.65 -2.38
C CYS A 105 5.55 -17.87 -1.97
N PHE A 106 5.79 -18.77 -1.01
CA PHE A 106 7.09 -19.29 -0.54
C PHE A 106 8.20 -18.26 -0.20
N SER A 107 8.88 -17.71 -1.20
CA SER A 107 10.08 -16.88 -1.05
C SER A 107 9.78 -15.39 -0.85
N GLY A 108 8.50 -15.02 -0.76
CA GLY A 108 8.08 -13.63 -0.56
C GLY A 108 8.24 -12.75 -1.80
N ARG A 109 8.58 -13.30 -2.96
CA ARG A 109 8.53 -12.52 -4.21
C ARG A 109 7.06 -12.20 -4.54
N VAL A 110 6.79 -10.94 -4.85
CA VAL A 110 5.43 -10.46 -5.14
C VAL A 110 5.21 -10.36 -6.65
N HIS A 111 4.05 -10.82 -7.09
CA HIS A 111 3.64 -10.84 -8.50
C HIS A 111 2.18 -10.41 -8.67
N ASN A 112 1.79 -10.03 -9.90
CA ASN A 112 0.38 -9.96 -10.29
C ASN A 112 0.02 -11.12 -11.24
N ILE A 113 -0.65 -12.16 -10.74
CA ILE A 113 -0.95 -13.37 -11.52
C ILE A 113 -2.45 -13.68 -11.53
N TYR A 114 -2.88 -14.65 -12.34
CA TYR A 114 -4.29 -15.03 -12.38
C TYR A 114 -4.78 -15.55 -11.02
N TRP A 115 -6.00 -15.17 -10.66
CA TRP A 115 -6.67 -15.67 -9.48
C TRP A 115 -6.88 -17.19 -9.57
N ASN A 116 -6.47 -17.90 -8.54
CA ASN A 116 -6.69 -19.34 -8.36
C ASN A 116 -7.25 -19.68 -6.97
N GLY A 117 -7.46 -18.69 -6.10
CA GLY A 117 -8.02 -18.87 -4.76
C GLY A 117 -7.03 -19.33 -3.69
N ALA A 118 -5.76 -19.55 -4.03
CA ALA A 118 -4.75 -19.98 -3.09
C ALA A 118 -4.52 -18.93 -1.99
N TYR A 119 -4.12 -19.38 -0.80
CA TYR A 119 -3.84 -18.49 0.32
C TYR A 119 -2.71 -17.49 0.03
N CYS A 120 -1.80 -17.75 -0.92
CA CYS A 120 -0.80 -16.76 -1.29
C CYS A 120 -1.35 -15.57 -2.08
N GLN A 121 -2.62 -15.61 -2.51
CA GLN A 121 -3.33 -14.52 -3.19
C GLN A 121 -4.31 -13.79 -2.27
N GLN A 122 -4.35 -14.19 -0.99
CA GLN A 122 -5.27 -13.65 0.00
C GLN A 122 -4.51 -12.83 1.02
N TRP A 123 -5.00 -11.62 1.27
CA TRP A 123 -4.33 -10.62 2.08
C TRP A 123 -5.25 -10.12 3.18
N LYS A 124 -4.69 -9.84 4.34
CA LYS A 124 -5.39 -9.20 5.44
C LYS A 124 -4.88 -7.77 5.60
N LEU A 125 -5.81 -6.81 5.59
CA LEU A 125 -5.52 -5.40 5.82
C LEU A 125 -5.61 -5.11 7.32
N GLU A 126 -4.48 -4.80 7.94
CA GLU A 126 -4.39 -4.52 9.38
C GLU A 126 -4.05 -3.04 9.59
N SER A 127 -4.98 -2.28 10.18
CA SER A 127 -4.76 -0.87 10.48
C SER A 127 -3.56 -0.69 11.41
N VAL A 128 -2.66 0.22 11.04
CA VAL A 128 -1.57 0.69 11.89
C VAL A 128 -2.13 1.85 12.69
N ALA A 129 -2.46 1.61 13.96
CA ALA A 129 -2.86 2.68 14.87
C ALA A 129 -1.66 3.58 15.12
N GLU A 130 -1.62 4.74 14.46
CA GLU A 130 -0.65 5.77 14.78
C GLU A 130 -1.19 6.53 16.00
N LEU A 131 -0.54 6.34 17.16
CA LEU A 131 -0.79 7.17 18.32
C LEU A 131 -0.35 8.59 17.98
N MET A 132 -1.31 9.42 17.59
CA MET A 132 -1.14 10.85 17.35
C MET A 132 -0.83 11.57 18.68
N LEU A 133 0.43 11.57 19.13
CA LEU A 133 0.93 12.68 19.94
C LEU A 133 1.28 13.82 18.98
N THR A 134 0.27 14.51 18.46
CA THR A 134 0.50 15.66 17.58
C THR A 134 1.05 16.82 18.40
N SER A 135 2.30 17.20 18.19
CA SER A 135 2.72 18.59 18.39
C SER A 135 2.20 19.39 17.19
N PRO A 136 1.40 20.46 17.38
CA PRO A 136 1.00 21.31 16.28
C PRO A 136 2.24 21.95 15.65
N ARG A 137 2.39 21.82 14.33
CA ARG A 137 3.35 22.63 13.56
C ARG A 137 3.03 24.10 13.81
N GLU A 138 3.86 24.77 14.61
CA GLU A 138 3.87 26.23 14.67
C GLU A 138 4.26 26.77 13.30
N ILE A 139 3.33 27.50 12.70
CA ILE A 139 3.61 28.37 11.57
C ILE A 139 4.53 29.46 12.10
N GLN A 140 5.84 29.38 11.79
CA GLN A 140 6.72 30.55 11.89
C GLN A 140 6.18 31.60 10.93
N ARG A 141 5.43 32.57 11.47
CA ARG A 141 5.22 33.85 10.79
C ARG A 141 6.57 34.55 10.75
N PRO A 142 6.96 35.17 9.62
CA PRO A 142 8.14 36.01 9.60
C PRO A 142 7.91 37.20 10.55
N GLU A 143 8.88 37.45 11.44
CA GLU A 143 8.94 38.67 12.23
C GLU A 143 8.99 39.87 11.28
N VAL A 144 7.96 40.72 11.34
CA VAL A 144 7.99 42.02 10.69
C VAL A 144 8.93 42.90 11.52
N ASN A 145 10.13 43.13 11.02
CA ASN A 145 11.02 44.18 11.50
C ASN A 145 10.32 45.54 11.33
N ALA A 146 9.75 46.06 12.42
CA ALA A 146 9.38 47.47 12.52
C ALA A 146 10.52 48.20 13.22
N SER A 147 11.25 48.97 12.41
CA SER A 147 12.23 49.95 12.84
C SER A 147 11.53 51.19 13.42
N ARG A 148 11.89 51.55 14.66
CA ARG A 148 12.13 52.93 15.12
C ARG A 148 12.71 52.96 16.52
#